data_AF-A0A519TMV7-F1
#
_entry.id   AF-A0A519TMV7-F1
#
_cell.length_a   1.000
_cell.length_b   1.000
_cell.length_c   1.000
_cell.angle_alpha   90.00
_cell.angle_beta   90.00
_cell.angle_gamma   90.00
#
_symmetry.space_group_name_H-M   'P 1'
#
loop_
_entity.id
_entity.type
_entity.pdbx_description
1 polymer ?
#
loop_
_entity_poly.entity_id
_entity_poly.type
_entity_poly.pdbx_seq_one_letter_code
_entity_poly.pdbx_strand_id
1 'polypeptide(L)'
;MAILDGGPNGGFSGKVGSVVGYLRYGKWIIRGLPKKNKRKRKPTEKELVSRAGFSAVQNFLCPLLPFIRVGFNLEAKSKNMSAHNAAKSNIMLSALSGQGEINYSKVNLSIGNLLGVEAPGVETDDSGLHVSWFNNENDPGAGYNDQVMIAVYSEELHRASFILSGSRRSQGYEIMELYKTGAGHLYHVWMAFIADDRLRISSSTYLGTVRS
;
A
#
# COMPACT_ATOMS: atom_id res chain seq x y z
N MET A 1 34.15 7.56 1.35
CA MET A 1 34.55 7.50 2.77
C MET A 1 33.69 6.45 3.46
N ALA A 2 34.24 5.71 4.42
CA ALA A 2 33.48 4.83 5.30
C ALA A 2 33.68 5.27 6.74
N ILE A 3 32.63 5.17 7.54
CA ILE A 3 32.58 5.55 8.95
C ILE A 3 32.31 4.28 9.75
N LEU A 4 33.18 4.01 10.72
CA LEU A 4 33.07 2.87 11.62
C LEU A 4 32.15 3.26 12.80
N ASP A 5 31.22 2.39 13.17
CA ASP A 5 30.23 2.63 14.21
C ASP A 5 30.30 1.54 15.28
N GLY A 6 30.48 1.91 16.55
CA GLY A 6 30.56 0.96 17.67
C GLY A 6 31.93 0.27 17.87
N GLY A 7 33.03 0.86 17.39
CA GLY A 7 34.39 0.34 17.61
C GLY A 7 34.80 -0.81 16.68
N PRO A 8 35.95 -1.47 16.90
CA PRO A 8 36.58 -2.38 15.92
C PRO A 8 35.73 -3.58 15.48
N ASN A 9 34.84 -4.07 16.35
CA ASN A 9 33.92 -5.17 16.07
C ASN A 9 32.51 -4.69 15.66
N GLY A 10 32.34 -3.37 15.51
CA GLY A 10 31.10 -2.74 15.11
C GLY A 10 30.88 -2.74 13.60
N GLY A 11 29.76 -2.18 13.17
CA GLY A 11 29.45 -2.03 11.75
C GLY A 11 30.17 -0.84 11.11
N PHE A 12 29.97 -0.65 9.81
CA PHE A 12 30.44 0.55 9.13
C PHE A 12 29.46 1.00 8.05
N SER A 13 29.39 2.31 7.85
CA SER A 13 28.59 2.96 6.82
C SER A 13 29.51 3.53 5.74
N GLY A 14 29.29 3.15 4.48
CA GLY A 14 30.07 3.62 3.33
C GLY A 14 30.94 2.54 2.71
N LYS A 15 31.88 2.97 1.86
CA LYS A 15 32.69 2.09 1.01
C LYS A 15 34.05 1.79 1.63
N VAL A 16 34.40 0.51 1.74
CA VAL A 16 35.73 0.01 2.13
C VAL A 16 36.20 -0.98 1.06
N GLY A 17 37.27 -0.64 0.32
CA GLY A 17 37.78 -1.49 -0.75
C GLY A 17 36.72 -1.84 -1.81
N SER A 18 36.44 -3.14 -1.96
CA SER A 18 35.47 -3.71 -2.91
C SER A 18 34.06 -3.90 -2.34
N VAL A 19 33.82 -3.49 -1.09
CA VAL A 19 32.54 -3.65 -0.40
C VAL A 19 31.96 -2.32 0.07
N VAL A 20 30.65 -2.31 0.29
CA VAL A 20 29.89 -1.21 0.88
C VAL A 20 29.08 -1.75 2.05
N GLY A 21 29.26 -1.12 3.21
CA GLY A 21 28.53 -1.39 4.44
C GLY A 21 27.45 -0.32 4.67
N TYR A 22 26.30 -0.71 5.20
CA TYR A 22 25.25 0.21 5.63
C TYR A 22 24.32 -0.48 6.64
N LEU A 23 23.69 0.33 7.50
CA LEU A 23 22.66 -0.14 8.41
C LEU A 23 21.30 -0.15 7.69
N ARG A 24 20.57 -1.25 7.76
CA ARG A 24 19.22 -1.36 7.20
C ARG A 24 18.32 -2.11 8.17
N TYR A 25 17.27 -1.44 8.65
CA TYR A 25 16.32 -1.98 9.63
C TYR A 25 17.02 -2.63 10.84
N GLY A 26 18.00 -1.94 11.43
CA GLY A 26 18.75 -2.41 12.60
C GLY A 26 19.80 -3.49 12.32
N LYS A 27 19.96 -3.93 11.06
CA LYS A 27 20.96 -4.95 10.68
C LYS A 27 22.06 -4.33 9.83
N TRP A 28 23.31 -4.60 10.18
CA TRP A 28 24.46 -4.23 9.35
C TRP A 28 24.54 -5.14 8.14
N ILE A 29 24.54 -4.54 6.95
CA ILE A 29 24.62 -5.24 5.67
C ILE A 29 25.91 -4.83 4.97
N ILE A 30 26.70 -5.83 4.57
CA ILE A 30 27.88 -5.65 3.71
C ILE A 30 27.58 -6.29 2.35
N ARG A 31 27.80 -5.54 1.27
CA ARG A 31 27.64 -6.05 -0.10
C ARG A 31 28.83 -5.66 -0.97
N GLY A 32 29.12 -6.49 -1.97
CA GLY A 32 30.08 -6.13 -3.02
C GLY A 32 29.60 -4.93 -3.83
N LEU A 33 30.56 -4.19 -4.39
CA LEU A 33 30.28 -3.06 -5.29
C LEU A 33 29.43 -3.51 -6.48
N PRO A 34 28.49 -2.66 -6.94
CA PRO A 34 27.75 -2.92 -8.17
C PRO A 34 28.71 -3.13 -9.34
N LYS A 35 28.61 -4.27 -10.02
CA LYS A 35 29.35 -4.51 -11.26
C LYS A 35 28.65 -3.72 -12.37
N LYS A 36 29.39 -2.84 -13.06
CA LYS A 36 28.87 -2.18 -14.27
C LYS A 36 28.50 -3.26 -15.28
N ASN A 37 27.26 -3.21 -15.76
CA ASN A 37 26.77 -4.17 -16.73
C ASN A 37 27.45 -3.89 -18.08
N LYS A 38 28.40 -4.75 -18.50
CA LYS A 38 29.18 -4.55 -19.73
C LYS A 38 28.37 -4.84 -21.00
N ARG A 39 27.22 -5.50 -20.89
CA ARG A 39 26.35 -5.87 -22.01
C ARG A 39 25.35 -4.75 -22.31
N LYS A 40 25.57 -3.99 -23.38
CA LYS A 40 24.57 -3.11 -24.03
C LYS A 40 23.53 -3.95 -24.79
N ARG A 41 22.86 -4.90 -24.12
CA ARG A 41 21.81 -5.69 -24.77
C ARG A 41 20.51 -4.89 -24.77
N LYS A 42 19.84 -4.81 -25.92
CA LYS A 42 18.48 -4.29 -26.01
C LYS A 42 17.56 -5.18 -25.14
N PRO A 43 16.64 -4.60 -24.34
CA PRO A 43 15.70 -5.39 -23.56
C PRO A 43 14.84 -6.28 -24.46
N THR A 44 14.56 -7.48 -24.01
CA THR A 44 13.55 -8.36 -24.60
C THR A 44 12.15 -7.80 -24.34
N GLU A 45 11.15 -8.23 -25.13
CA GLU A 45 9.76 -7.82 -24.95
C GLU A 45 9.24 -8.12 -23.54
N LYS A 46 9.56 -9.30 -23.00
CA LYS A 46 9.21 -9.68 -21.62
C LYS A 46 9.83 -8.76 -20.57
N GLU A 47 11.07 -8.31 -20.79
CA GLU A 47 11.70 -7.33 -19.91
C GLU A 47 11.04 -5.94 -20.02
N LEU A 48 10.58 -5.54 -21.21
CA LEU A 48 9.85 -4.28 -21.40
C LEU A 48 8.51 -4.30 -20.66
N VAL A 49 7.75 -5.39 -20.80
CA VAL A 49 6.46 -5.57 -20.08
C VAL A 49 6.66 -5.52 -18.57
N SER A 50 7.67 -6.23 -18.05
CA SER A 50 7.98 -6.21 -16.61
C SER A 50 8.36 -4.81 -16.12
N ARG A 51 9.14 -4.05 -16.90
CA ARG A 51 9.50 -2.66 -16.57
C ARG A 51 8.30 -1.71 -16.62
N ALA A 52 7.41 -1.89 -17.60
CA ALA A 52 6.18 -1.12 -17.72
C ALA A 52 5.29 -1.38 -16.50
N GLY A 53 5.05 -2.65 -16.14
CA GLY A 53 4.28 -3.01 -14.95
C GLY A 53 4.90 -2.47 -13.65
N PHE A 54 6.21 -2.54 -13.48
CA PHE A 54 6.90 -1.96 -12.31
C PHE A 54 6.71 -0.45 -12.20
N SER A 55 6.65 0.25 -13.35
CA SER A 55 6.42 1.69 -13.43
C SER A 55 4.95 2.03 -13.18
N ALA A 56 4.02 1.26 -13.72
CA ALA A 56 2.58 1.40 -13.46
C ALA A 56 2.28 1.26 -11.96
N VAL A 57 2.79 0.21 -11.31
CA VAL A 57 2.60 0.00 -9.86
C VAL A 57 3.27 1.11 -9.05
N GLN A 58 4.42 1.64 -9.51
CA GLN A 58 5.07 2.76 -8.84
C GLN A 58 4.20 4.02 -8.88
N ASN A 59 3.63 4.33 -10.05
CA ASN A 59 2.80 5.50 -10.26
C ASN A 59 1.49 5.39 -9.49
N PHE A 60 0.87 4.20 -9.47
CA PHE A 60 -0.33 3.91 -8.69
C PHE A 60 -0.12 4.09 -7.18
N LEU A 61 0.99 3.58 -6.63
CA LEU A 61 1.27 3.67 -5.19
C LEU A 61 1.69 5.05 -4.72
N CYS A 62 2.18 5.91 -5.62
CA CYS A 62 2.72 7.22 -5.28
C CYS A 62 1.69 8.12 -4.54
N PRO A 63 0.47 8.36 -5.06
CA PRO A 63 -0.54 9.15 -4.36
C PRO A 63 -1.11 8.46 -3.12
N LEU A 64 -1.01 7.13 -3.03
CA LEU A 64 -1.51 6.31 -1.91
C LEU A 64 -0.49 6.10 -0.79
N LEU A 65 0.71 6.70 -0.89
CA LEU A 65 1.82 6.42 0.02
C LEU A 65 1.47 6.58 1.52
N PRO A 66 0.73 7.63 1.97
CA PRO A 66 0.36 7.76 3.37
C PRO A 66 -0.56 6.62 3.84
N PHE A 67 -1.53 6.23 3.03
CA PHE A 67 -2.41 5.09 3.29
C PHE A 67 -1.60 3.79 3.39
N ILE A 68 -0.72 3.55 2.42
CA ILE A 68 0.11 2.34 2.36
C ILE A 68 1.05 2.23 3.55
N ARG A 69 1.58 3.35 4.06
CA ARG A 69 2.42 3.36 5.27
C ARG A 69 1.68 2.83 6.49
N VAL A 70 0.39 3.10 6.61
CA VAL A 70 -0.47 2.55 7.67
C VAL A 70 -0.89 1.11 7.32
N GLY A 71 -1.43 0.93 6.12
CA GLY A 71 -1.98 -0.33 5.60
C GLY A 71 -1.03 -1.53 5.63
N PHE A 72 0.24 -1.28 5.31
CA PHE A 72 1.29 -2.31 5.27
C PHE A 72 2.28 -2.23 6.42
N ASN A 73 2.04 -1.41 7.46
CA ASN A 73 3.00 -1.21 8.55
C ASN A 73 3.40 -2.52 9.24
N LEU A 74 2.41 -3.34 9.60
CA LEU A 74 2.63 -4.60 10.33
C LEU A 74 3.37 -5.61 9.47
N GLU A 75 2.95 -5.77 8.22
CA GLU A 75 3.58 -6.66 7.24
C GLU A 75 5.03 -6.24 6.94
N ALA A 76 5.27 -4.94 6.82
CA ALA A 76 6.60 -4.36 6.58
C ALA A 76 7.57 -4.64 7.73
N LYS A 77 7.11 -4.48 8.98
CA LYS A 77 7.88 -4.82 10.18
C LYS A 77 8.22 -6.30 10.21
N SER A 78 7.24 -7.18 9.98
CA SER A 78 7.43 -8.63 9.93
C SER A 78 8.48 -9.04 8.89
N LYS A 79 8.41 -8.45 7.69
CA LYS A 79 9.31 -8.76 6.58
C LYS A 79 10.63 -7.96 6.56
N ASN A 80 10.90 -7.12 7.57
CA ASN A 80 12.07 -6.23 7.60
C ASN A 80 12.26 -5.41 6.30
N MET A 81 11.17 -4.81 5.81
CA MET A 81 11.17 -3.95 4.62
C MET A 81 10.31 -2.70 4.83
N SER A 82 10.24 -1.81 3.83
CA SER A 82 9.35 -0.64 3.90
C SER A 82 7.93 -1.05 3.52
N ALA A 83 6.94 -0.34 4.08
CA ALA A 83 5.53 -0.52 3.73
C ALA A 83 5.28 -0.40 2.22
N HIS A 84 5.91 0.57 1.57
CA HIS A 84 5.84 0.74 0.12
C HIS A 84 6.38 -0.48 -0.64
N ASN A 85 7.49 -1.09 -0.19
CA ASN A 85 8.04 -2.28 -0.85
C ASN A 85 7.18 -3.53 -0.58
N ALA A 86 6.60 -3.66 0.62
CA ALA A 86 5.68 -4.74 0.94
C ALA A 86 4.43 -4.66 0.05
N ALA A 87 3.82 -3.47 -0.08
CA ALA A 87 2.69 -3.22 -0.96
C ALA A 87 3.02 -3.49 -2.43
N LYS A 88 4.14 -2.93 -2.91
CA LYS A 88 4.59 -3.13 -4.28
C LYS A 88 4.81 -4.61 -4.59
N SER A 89 5.45 -5.34 -3.68
CA SER A 89 5.65 -6.78 -3.85
C SER A 89 4.33 -7.54 -3.89
N ASN A 90 3.34 -7.17 -3.07
CA ASN A 90 2.03 -7.81 -3.07
C ASN A 90 1.32 -7.59 -4.42
N ILE A 91 1.20 -6.34 -4.88
CA ILE A 91 0.54 -6.00 -6.15
C ILE A 91 1.22 -6.68 -7.34
N MET A 92 2.56 -6.67 -7.39
CA MET A 92 3.30 -7.33 -8.48
C MET A 92 3.06 -8.85 -8.55
N LEU A 93 2.69 -9.49 -7.44
CA LEU A 93 2.44 -10.94 -7.38
C LEU A 93 0.96 -11.29 -7.58
N SER A 94 0.02 -10.49 -7.07
CA SER A 94 -1.40 -10.84 -7.05
C SER A 94 -2.25 -10.08 -8.07
N ALA A 95 -1.85 -8.89 -8.49
CA ALA A 95 -2.71 -7.95 -9.21
C ALA A 95 -2.16 -7.51 -10.57
N LEU A 96 -0.90 -7.80 -10.91
CA LEU A 96 -0.36 -7.47 -12.22
C LEU A 96 -0.71 -8.55 -13.26
N SER A 97 -1.28 -8.14 -14.39
CA SER A 97 -1.53 -9.02 -15.53
C SER A 97 -0.24 -9.39 -16.26
N GLY A 98 -0.29 -10.42 -17.11
CA GLY A 98 0.85 -10.81 -17.96
C GLY A 98 1.27 -9.72 -18.95
N GLN A 99 0.40 -8.73 -19.18
CA GLN A 99 0.59 -7.56 -20.04
C GLN A 99 1.11 -6.32 -19.28
N GLY A 100 1.25 -6.40 -17.95
CA GLY A 100 1.74 -5.30 -17.13
C GLY A 100 0.67 -4.30 -16.69
N GLU A 101 -0.61 -4.66 -16.80
CA GLU A 101 -1.74 -3.85 -16.34
C GLU A 101 -2.13 -4.23 -14.91
N ILE A 102 -2.64 -3.26 -14.15
CA ILE A 102 -3.06 -3.47 -12.76
C ILE A 102 -4.53 -3.88 -12.73
N ASN A 103 -4.81 -5.04 -12.16
CA ASN A 103 -6.16 -5.44 -11.82
C ASN A 103 -6.52 -4.95 -10.40
N TYR A 104 -7.20 -3.80 -10.34
CA TYR A 104 -7.58 -3.14 -9.07
C TYR A 104 -8.40 -4.02 -8.13
N SER A 105 -9.25 -4.92 -8.65
CA SER A 105 -10.04 -5.84 -7.83
C SER A 105 -9.20 -6.83 -7.00
N LYS A 106 -7.94 -7.06 -7.39
CA LYS A 106 -6.99 -7.93 -6.69
C LYS A 106 -5.95 -7.15 -5.88
N VAL A 107 -6.02 -5.82 -5.90
CA VAL A 107 -5.09 -4.95 -5.18
C VAL A 107 -5.50 -4.89 -3.72
N ASN A 108 -4.54 -5.19 -2.84
CA ASN A 108 -4.66 -4.90 -1.42
C ASN A 108 -3.87 -3.63 -1.08
N LEU A 109 -4.51 -2.69 -0.39
CA LEU A 109 -3.91 -1.49 0.16
C LEU A 109 -3.55 -1.62 1.64
N SER A 110 -4.08 -2.64 2.32
CA SER A 110 -3.66 -3.06 3.65
C SER A 110 -3.64 -4.58 3.77
N ILE A 111 -2.79 -5.09 4.67
CA ILE A 111 -2.72 -6.53 5.00
C ILE A 111 -2.54 -6.68 6.51
N GLY A 112 -3.37 -7.52 7.11
CA GLY A 112 -3.25 -7.91 8.51
C GLY A 112 -4.31 -8.93 8.91
N ASN A 113 -4.43 -9.14 10.22
CA ASN A 113 -5.21 -10.21 10.85
C ASN A 113 -6.46 -9.74 11.59
N LEU A 114 -6.82 -8.46 11.50
CA LEU A 114 -8.10 -7.96 12.01
C LEU A 114 -9.23 -8.45 11.10
N LEU A 115 -10.40 -8.75 11.66
CA LEU A 115 -11.56 -9.15 10.86
C LEU A 115 -11.91 -8.03 9.86
N GLY A 116 -12.10 -8.44 8.61
CA GLY A 116 -12.38 -7.52 7.50
C GLY A 116 -13.80 -6.97 7.50
N VAL A 117 -14.12 -6.31 6.39
CA VAL A 117 -15.43 -5.74 6.12
C VAL A 117 -16.41 -6.84 5.72
N GLU A 118 -17.62 -6.76 6.24
CA GLU A 118 -18.73 -7.65 5.88
C GLU A 118 -19.86 -6.86 5.21
N ALA A 119 -20.45 -7.45 4.16
CA ALA A 119 -21.53 -6.88 3.36
C ALA A 119 -21.35 -5.37 3.07
N PRO A 120 -20.23 -4.97 2.44
CA PRO A 120 -20.00 -3.56 2.19
C PRO A 120 -20.97 -2.97 1.16
N GLY A 121 -21.40 -1.75 1.39
CA GLY A 121 -22.14 -0.90 0.46
C GLY A 121 -21.32 0.31 0.04
N VAL A 122 -21.49 0.75 -1.20
CA VAL A 122 -20.87 1.96 -1.73
C VAL A 122 -21.85 2.71 -2.63
N GLU A 123 -22.10 3.97 -2.29
CA GLU A 123 -23.02 4.85 -3.00
C GLU A 123 -22.44 6.27 -3.09
N THR A 124 -22.90 7.06 -4.05
CA THR A 124 -22.45 8.44 -4.24
C THR A 124 -23.64 9.36 -4.46
N ASP A 125 -23.63 10.50 -3.80
CA ASP A 125 -24.61 11.58 -3.96
C ASP A 125 -23.93 12.96 -4.00
N ASP A 126 -24.72 14.03 -3.84
CA ASP A 126 -24.22 15.41 -3.84
C ASP A 126 -23.25 15.71 -2.69
N SER A 127 -23.39 15.02 -1.55
CA SER A 127 -22.53 15.20 -0.36
C SER A 127 -21.20 14.44 -0.46
N GLY A 128 -21.13 13.39 -1.29
CA GLY A 128 -19.90 12.67 -1.58
C GLY A 128 -20.09 11.17 -1.70
N LEU A 129 -19.05 10.44 -1.29
CA LEU A 129 -19.02 8.98 -1.22
C LEU A 129 -19.57 8.52 0.13
N HIS A 130 -20.58 7.67 0.08
CA HIS A 130 -21.13 6.95 1.22
C HIS A 130 -20.63 5.52 1.20
N VAL A 131 -19.93 5.13 2.26
CA VAL A 131 -19.50 3.74 2.46
C VAL A 131 -20.23 3.20 3.67
N SER A 132 -20.83 2.02 3.53
CA SER A 132 -21.53 1.34 4.61
C SER A 132 -21.05 -0.10 4.75
N TRP A 133 -21.28 -0.69 5.92
CA TRP A 133 -20.90 -2.07 6.22
C TRP A 133 -21.80 -2.68 7.28
N PHE A 134 -21.86 -4.01 7.32
CA PHE A 134 -22.51 -4.73 8.40
C PHE A 134 -21.70 -4.62 9.69
N ASN A 135 -22.35 -4.26 10.80
CA ASN A 135 -21.70 -4.18 12.10
C ASN A 135 -21.45 -5.59 12.66
N ASN A 136 -20.24 -6.09 12.44
CA ASN A 136 -19.73 -7.35 12.97
C ASN A 136 -18.78 -7.16 14.17
N GLU A 137 -19.00 -6.14 15.00
CA GLU A 137 -18.16 -5.86 16.19
C GLU A 137 -18.11 -7.00 17.21
N ASN A 138 -19.15 -7.83 17.27
CA ASN A 138 -19.27 -8.94 18.22
C ASN A 138 -18.59 -10.22 17.72
N ASP A 139 -18.07 -10.22 16.49
CA ASP A 139 -17.42 -11.37 15.91
C ASP A 139 -15.97 -11.53 16.41
N PRO A 140 -15.48 -12.77 16.56
CA PRO A 140 -14.10 -13.01 16.95
C PRO A 140 -13.11 -12.32 16.01
N GLY A 141 -12.26 -11.45 16.57
CA GLY A 141 -11.25 -10.74 15.80
C GLY A 141 -11.68 -9.37 15.27
N ALA A 142 -12.92 -8.94 15.54
CA ALA A 142 -13.34 -7.55 15.43
C ALA A 142 -13.22 -6.83 16.78
N GLY A 143 -13.17 -5.50 16.74
CA GLY A 143 -13.27 -4.63 17.91
C GLY A 143 -14.34 -3.56 17.71
N TYR A 144 -15.10 -3.30 18.77
CA TYR A 144 -16.11 -2.23 18.82
C TYR A 144 -15.54 -0.85 18.41
N ASN A 145 -14.33 -0.54 18.87
CA ASN A 145 -13.65 0.73 18.60
C ASN A 145 -12.73 0.68 17.36
N ASP A 146 -12.76 -0.40 16.57
CA ASP A 146 -12.01 -0.41 15.31
C ASP A 146 -12.49 0.75 14.43
N GLN A 147 -11.58 1.42 13.77
CA GLN A 147 -11.89 2.56 12.91
C GLN A 147 -11.80 2.16 11.45
N VAL A 148 -12.73 2.66 10.64
CA VAL A 148 -12.68 2.45 9.20
C VAL A 148 -11.51 3.22 8.58
N MET A 149 -10.90 2.59 7.58
CA MET A 149 -9.96 3.20 6.66
C MET A 149 -10.54 3.11 5.25
N ILE A 150 -10.55 4.23 4.52
CA ILE A 150 -11.06 4.30 3.15
C ILE A 150 -9.98 4.90 2.27
N ALA A 151 -9.79 4.33 1.08
CA ALA A 151 -8.96 4.92 0.04
C ALA A 151 -9.75 4.97 -1.27
N VAL A 152 -9.68 6.13 -1.92
CA VAL A 152 -10.21 6.33 -3.27
C VAL A 152 -9.08 6.75 -4.20
N TYR A 153 -9.08 6.21 -5.42
CA TYR A 153 -8.08 6.54 -6.44
C TYR A 153 -8.72 6.72 -7.80
N SER A 154 -8.37 7.80 -8.49
CA SER A 154 -8.77 8.05 -9.87
C SER A 154 -7.56 7.87 -10.80
N GLU A 155 -7.70 6.97 -11.76
CA GLU A 155 -6.72 6.77 -12.83
C GLU A 155 -6.57 8.01 -13.70
N GLU A 156 -7.68 8.66 -14.02
CA GLU A 156 -7.75 9.84 -14.88
C GLU A 156 -6.99 11.03 -14.29
N LEU A 157 -7.13 11.24 -12.97
CA LEU A 157 -6.49 12.34 -12.27
C LEU A 157 -5.08 12.00 -11.75
N HIS A 158 -4.71 10.72 -11.71
CA HIS A 158 -3.56 10.22 -10.96
C HIS A 158 -3.53 10.74 -9.51
N ARG A 159 -4.70 10.79 -8.87
CA ARG A 159 -4.88 11.30 -7.50
C ARG A 159 -5.60 10.29 -6.64
N ALA A 160 -5.28 10.35 -5.35
CA ALA A 160 -5.96 9.59 -4.33
C ALA A 160 -6.36 10.50 -3.17
N SER A 161 -7.46 10.14 -2.54
CA SER A 161 -7.92 10.72 -1.28
C SER A 161 -8.17 9.56 -0.32
N PHE A 162 -8.06 9.78 0.99
CA PHE A 162 -8.22 8.69 1.94
C PHE A 162 -8.57 9.17 3.35
N ILE A 163 -9.19 8.26 4.10
CA ILE A 163 -9.42 8.34 5.54
C ILE A 163 -8.58 7.25 6.20
N LEU A 164 -7.71 7.63 7.14
CA LEU A 164 -6.83 6.69 7.88
C LEU A 164 -7.39 6.31 9.27
N SER A 165 -8.45 6.99 9.69
CA SER A 165 -9.01 6.94 11.04
C SER A 165 -10.40 7.57 10.98
N GLY A 166 -11.35 6.82 10.43
CA GLY A 166 -12.73 7.26 10.30
C GLY A 166 -13.59 6.88 11.49
N SER A 167 -14.88 6.78 11.20
CA SER A 167 -15.95 6.30 12.05
C SER A 167 -15.64 4.92 12.60
N ARG A 168 -16.18 4.66 13.79
CA ARG A 168 -16.04 3.37 14.46
C ARG A 168 -16.80 2.30 13.69
N ARG A 169 -16.33 1.05 13.74
CA ARG A 169 -16.99 -0.12 13.16
C ARG A 169 -18.45 -0.20 13.60
N SER A 170 -18.73 0.15 14.86
CA SER A 170 -20.08 0.17 15.43
C SER A 170 -21.04 1.16 14.76
N GLN A 171 -20.53 2.20 14.08
CA GLN A 171 -21.32 3.21 13.39
C GLN A 171 -21.99 2.65 12.11
N GLY A 172 -21.34 1.70 11.43
CA GLY A 172 -21.88 1.06 10.21
C GLY A 172 -21.78 1.89 8.93
N TYR A 173 -21.28 3.13 8.97
CA TYR A 173 -21.09 3.96 7.80
C TYR A 173 -20.02 5.05 7.97
N GLU A 174 -19.57 5.60 6.85
CA GLU A 174 -18.66 6.75 6.75
C GLU A 174 -18.98 7.55 5.49
N ILE A 175 -18.80 8.88 5.57
CA ILE A 175 -19.01 9.78 4.44
C ILE A 175 -17.69 10.48 4.12
N MET A 176 -17.35 10.51 2.83
CA MET A 176 -16.13 11.10 2.34
C MET A 176 -16.40 12.02 1.15
N GLU A 177 -15.99 13.27 1.24
CA GLU A 177 -16.06 14.19 0.10
C GLU A 177 -15.14 13.71 -1.03
N LEU A 178 -15.67 13.68 -2.25
CA LEU A 178 -14.89 13.42 -3.46
C LEU A 178 -14.62 14.72 -4.20
N TYR A 179 -13.45 14.80 -4.83
CA TYR A 179 -13.15 15.90 -5.72
C TYR A 179 -14.01 15.80 -6.99
N LYS A 180 -14.90 16.77 -7.17
CA LYS A 180 -15.82 16.88 -8.32
C LYS A 180 -15.39 18.02 -9.25
N THR A 181 -15.26 17.74 -10.54
CA THR A 181 -15.18 18.76 -11.59
C THR A 181 -15.83 18.27 -12.87
N GLY A 182 -16.56 19.15 -13.57
CA GLY A 182 -17.17 18.82 -14.86
C GLY A 182 -18.14 17.64 -14.75
N ALA A 183 -17.96 16.61 -15.58
CA ALA A 183 -18.81 15.41 -15.64
C ALA A 183 -18.54 14.37 -14.54
N GLY A 184 -17.73 14.71 -13.52
CA GLY A 184 -17.30 13.78 -12.47
C GLY A 184 -16.22 12.80 -12.96
N HIS A 185 -15.44 12.28 -12.01
CA HIS A 185 -14.34 11.35 -12.27
C HIS A 185 -14.68 9.96 -11.76
N LEU A 186 -14.11 8.94 -12.41
CA LEU A 186 -14.19 7.57 -11.92
C LEU A 186 -13.17 7.35 -10.79
N TYR A 187 -13.65 6.80 -9.68
CA TYR A 187 -12.83 6.44 -8.51
C TYR A 187 -12.96 4.97 -8.20
N HIS A 188 -11.82 4.30 -8.03
CA HIS A 188 -11.72 3.00 -7.39
C HIS A 188 -11.75 3.16 -5.88
N VAL A 189 -12.51 2.31 -5.18
CA VAL A 189 -12.72 2.43 -3.73
C VAL A 189 -12.24 1.16 -3.01
N TRP A 190 -11.48 1.34 -1.93
CA TRP A 190 -11.09 0.28 -1.01
C TRP A 190 -11.44 0.66 0.42
N MET A 191 -11.76 -0.35 1.23
CA MET A 191 -12.05 -0.19 2.65
C MET A 191 -11.29 -1.22 3.48
N ALA A 192 -10.87 -0.82 4.67
CA ALA A 192 -10.26 -1.69 5.67
C ALA A 192 -10.65 -1.20 7.08
N PHE A 193 -10.29 -1.97 8.10
CA PHE A 193 -10.37 -1.57 9.50
C PHE A 193 -8.99 -1.51 10.13
N ILE A 194 -8.80 -0.58 11.06
CA ILE A 194 -7.65 -0.52 11.95
C ILE A 194 -8.12 -0.54 13.40
N ALA A 195 -7.46 -1.33 14.24
CA ALA A 195 -7.76 -1.35 15.66
C ALA A 195 -7.43 0.00 16.31
N ASP A 196 -8.14 0.36 17.38
CA ASP A 196 -7.96 1.62 18.12
C ASP A 196 -6.52 1.81 18.61
N ASP A 197 -5.88 0.73 19.07
CA ASP A 197 -4.46 0.71 19.48
C ASP A 197 -3.46 0.72 18.29
N ARG A 198 -3.97 0.63 17.06
CA ARG A 198 -3.22 0.52 15.79
C ARG A 198 -2.25 -0.65 15.71
N LEU A 199 -2.42 -1.67 16.56
CA LEU A 199 -1.59 -2.88 16.58
C LEU A 199 -2.12 -3.98 15.64
N ARG A 200 -3.38 -3.88 15.20
CA ARG A 200 -4.00 -4.77 14.23
C ARG A 200 -4.66 -3.97 13.11
N ILE A 201 -4.67 -4.55 11.91
CA ILE A 201 -5.30 -3.98 10.72
C ILE A 201 -5.91 -5.12 9.91
N SER A 202 -6.99 -4.85 9.18
CA SER A 202 -7.59 -5.85 8.28
C SER A 202 -6.91 -5.81 6.93
N SER A 203 -7.04 -6.89 6.17
CA SER A 203 -6.80 -6.81 4.73
C SER A 203 -7.88 -5.94 4.10
N SER A 204 -7.50 -5.10 3.13
CA SER A 204 -8.45 -4.21 2.46
C SER A 204 -9.36 -4.95 1.49
N THR A 205 -10.62 -4.55 1.41
CA THR A 205 -11.61 -5.05 0.46
C THR A 205 -11.81 -4.01 -0.65
N TYR A 206 -11.78 -4.46 -1.91
CA TYR A 206 -12.15 -3.63 -3.05
C TYR A 206 -13.67 -3.55 -3.17
N LEU A 207 -14.19 -2.33 -3.27
CA LEU A 207 -15.63 -2.05 -3.26
C LEU A 207 -16.21 -1.80 -4.67
N GLY A 208 -15.34 -1.67 -5.67
CA GLY A 208 -15.73 -1.32 -7.03
C GLY A 208 -15.36 0.11 -7.40
N THR A 209 -16.07 0.63 -8.40
CA THR A 209 -15.88 1.97 -8.93
C THR A 209 -17.13 2.82 -8.72
N VAL A 210 -16.92 4.08 -8.38
CA VAL A 210 -17.97 5.10 -8.26
C VAL A 210 -17.63 6.35 -9.05
N ARG A 211 -18.63 7.18 -9.35
CA ARG A 211 -18.44 8.45 -10.04
C ARG A 211 -18.79 9.59 -9.09
N SER A 212 -17.90 10.57 -8.98
CA SER A 212 -18.10 11.76 -8.12
C SER A 212 -19.13 12.72 -8.68
#